data_AF-A0A1H0AT41-F1
#
_entry.id   AF-A0A1H0AT41-F1
#
_cell.length_a   1.000
_cell.length_b   1.000
_cell.length_c   1.000
_cell.angle_alpha   90.00
_cell.angle_beta   90.00
_cell.angle_gamma   90.00
#
_symmetry.space_group_name_H-M   'P 1'
#
loop_
_entity.id
_entity.type
_entity.pdbx_description
1 polymer ?
#
loop_
_entity_poly.entity_id
_entity_poly.type
_entity_poly.pdbx_seq_one_letter_code
_entity_poly.pdbx_strand_id
1 'polypeptide(L)'
;MYKKELEAQILKRIPEHERETYRTMRKLNRINKQLLWQLIRDSNKENVTIYKGKKTDLEVLLNKRLISINKAYKSKGQEMSLFVLVRAPYLIRVLKREF
;
A
#
# COMPACT_ATOMS: atom_id res chain seq x y z
N MET A 1 7.58 22.32 8.22
CA MET A 1 8.92 22.09 7.62
C MET A 1 9.15 20.61 7.32
N TYR A 2 9.12 19.73 8.33
CA TYR A 2 9.42 18.28 8.21
C TYR A 2 8.75 17.49 7.06
N LYS A 3 7.49 17.77 6.74
CA LYS A 3 6.74 17.00 5.72
C LYS A 3 7.25 17.19 4.28
N LYS A 4 7.85 18.35 3.95
CA LYS A 4 8.33 18.63 2.58
C LYS A 4 9.69 17.98 2.32
N GLU A 5 10.56 17.94 3.33
CA GLU A 5 11.87 17.30 3.25
C GLU A 5 11.75 15.78 3.11
N LEU A 6 10.90 15.15 3.93
CA LEU A 6 10.63 13.71 3.82
C LEU A 6 10.05 13.35 2.44
N GLU A 7 9.16 14.18 1.90
CA GLU A 7 8.60 13.98 0.57
C GLU A 7 9.68 14.07 -0.52
N ALA A 8 10.56 15.07 -0.46
CA ALA A 8 11.67 15.19 -1.39
C ALA A 8 12.63 13.99 -1.31
N GLN A 9 12.89 13.47 -0.11
CA GLN A 9 13.74 12.29 0.08
C GLN A 9 13.11 11.02 -0.51
N ILE A 10 11.81 10.79 -0.28
CA ILE A 10 11.10 9.64 -0.87
C ILE A 10 11.09 9.75 -2.40
N LEU A 11 10.76 10.92 -2.95
CA LEU A 11 10.68 11.14 -4.40
C LEU A 11 12.03 10.96 -5.13
N LYS A 12 13.16 11.17 -4.45
CA LYS A 12 14.50 10.90 -4.97
C LYS A 12 14.83 9.41 -5.03
N ARG A 13 14.17 8.57 -4.22
CA ARG A 13 14.47 7.13 -4.08
C ARG A 13 13.53 6.23 -4.89
N ILE A 14 12.49 6.79 -5.51
CA ILE A 14 11.53 6.03 -6.32
C ILE A 14 11.59 6.47 -7.79
N PRO A 15 11.37 5.56 -8.75
CA PRO A 15 11.23 5.89 -10.16
C PRO A 15 10.05 6.84 -10.45
N GLU A 16 10.11 7.55 -11.56
CA GLU A 16 9.07 8.52 -11.93
C GLU A 16 7.68 7.92 -12.06
N HIS A 17 7.59 6.72 -12.65
CA HIS A 17 6.33 6.00 -12.85
C HIS A 17 5.63 5.61 -11.53
N GLU A 18 6.36 5.55 -10.41
CA GLU A 18 5.77 5.27 -9.08
C GLU A 18 5.33 6.52 -8.32
N ARG A 19 5.74 7.72 -8.79
CA ARG A 19 5.41 8.98 -8.11
C ARG A 19 3.91 9.23 -8.08
N GLU A 20 3.17 8.79 -9.09
CA GLU A 20 1.71 8.87 -9.09
C GLU A 20 1.09 8.01 -7.98
N THR A 21 1.60 6.80 -7.75
CA THR A 21 1.18 5.94 -6.63
C THR A 21 1.43 6.63 -5.29
N TYR A 22 2.61 7.23 -5.11
CA TYR A 22 2.93 8.01 -3.90
C TYR A 22 1.97 9.19 -3.69
N ARG A 23 1.72 10.00 -4.73
CA ARG A 23 0.77 11.12 -4.68
C ARG A 23 -0.64 10.66 -4.34
N THR A 24 -1.07 9.52 -4.90
CA THR A 24 -2.38 8.92 -4.63
C THR A 24 -2.49 8.51 -3.15
N MET A 25 -1.46 7.85 -2.61
CA MET A 25 -1.37 7.50 -1.20
C MET A 25 -1.42 8.74 -0.28
N ARG A 26 -0.74 9.83 -0.65
CA ARG A 26 -0.73 11.08 0.13
C ARG A 26 -2.11 11.73 0.25
N LYS A 27 -2.96 11.56 -0.76
CA LYS A 27 -4.34 12.09 -0.80
C LYS A 27 -5.35 11.24 -0.02
N LEU A 28 -4.96 10.08 0.52
CA LEU A 28 -5.85 9.26 1.34
C LEU A 28 -6.25 9.99 2.64
N ASN A 29 -7.48 9.72 3.10
CA ASN A 29 -7.93 10.14 4.43
C ASN A 29 -7.18 9.34 5.53
N ARG A 30 -7.33 9.75 6.78
CA ARG A 30 -6.59 9.16 7.91
C ARG A 30 -6.84 7.65 8.06
N ILE A 31 -8.08 7.21 7.97
CA ILE A 31 -8.49 5.81 8.13
C ILE A 31 -7.85 4.94 7.04
N ASN A 32 -7.99 5.34 5.77
CA ASN A 32 -7.41 4.59 4.66
C ASN A 32 -5.87 4.60 4.67
N LYS A 33 -5.24 5.69 5.16
CA LYS A 33 -3.79 5.71 5.38
C LYS A 33 -3.38 4.69 6.43
N GLN A 34 -4.06 4.63 7.56
CA GLN A 34 -3.77 3.66 8.62
C GLN A 34 -3.93 2.23 8.12
N LEU A 35 -5.03 1.94 7.41
CA LEU A 35 -5.25 0.62 6.83
C LEU A 35 -4.16 0.26 5.82
N LEU A 36 -3.85 1.14 4.86
CA LEU A 36 -2.78 0.88 3.90
C LEU A 36 -1.43 0.66 4.60
N TRP A 37 -1.12 1.45 5.64
CA TRP A 37 0.09 1.29 6.42
C TRP A 37 0.18 -0.05 7.12
N GLN A 38 -0.91 -0.51 7.72
CA GLN A 38 -1.00 -1.85 8.29
C GLN A 38 -0.74 -2.91 7.22
N LEU A 39 -1.40 -2.82 6.06
CA LEU A 39 -1.19 -3.77 4.96
C LEU A 39 0.26 -3.77 4.43
N ILE A 40 0.90 -2.60 4.35
CA ILE A 40 2.32 -2.49 3.97
C ILE A 40 3.19 -3.22 4.99
N ARG A 41 3.01 -2.94 6.27
CA ARG A 41 3.81 -3.55 7.35
C ARG A 41 3.62 -5.07 7.42
N ASP A 42 2.38 -5.53 7.28
CA ASP A 42 2.02 -6.94 7.41
C ASP A 42 2.28 -7.72 6.10
N SER A 43 2.74 -7.06 5.04
CA SER A 43 3.06 -7.72 3.76
C SER A 43 4.45 -8.35 3.76
N ASN A 44 4.57 -9.50 3.10
CA ASN A 44 5.83 -10.22 2.95
C ASN A 44 6.77 -9.53 1.93
N LYS A 45 7.89 -10.20 1.59
CA LYS A 45 8.89 -9.70 0.61
C LYS A 45 8.33 -9.57 -0.82
N GLU A 46 7.26 -10.29 -1.12
CA GLU A 46 6.54 -10.26 -2.40
C GLU A 46 5.39 -9.25 -2.39
N ASN A 47 5.27 -8.45 -1.31
CA ASN A 47 4.21 -7.49 -1.07
C ASN A 47 2.82 -8.12 -1.03
N VAL A 48 2.74 -9.37 -0.55
CA VAL A 48 1.49 -10.09 -0.32
C VAL A 48 1.17 -10.10 1.17
N THR A 49 -0.10 -9.88 1.52
CA THR A 49 -0.59 -10.00 2.90
C THR A 49 -1.96 -10.68 2.94
N ILE A 50 -2.33 -11.20 4.12
CA ILE A 50 -3.67 -11.74 4.39
C ILE A 50 -4.42 -10.74 5.25
N TYR A 51 -5.52 -10.22 4.73
CA TYR A 51 -6.40 -9.31 5.45
C TYR A 51 -7.63 -10.06 5.98
N LYS A 52 -7.92 -9.88 7.27
CA LYS A 52 -9.11 -10.43 7.94
C LYS A 52 -10.05 -9.28 8.24
N GLY A 53 -11.15 -9.17 7.49
CA GLY A 53 -12.08 -8.04 7.59
C GLY A 53 -13.05 -7.99 6.41
N LYS A 54 -13.80 -6.90 6.28
CA LYS A 54 -14.79 -6.78 5.19
C LYS A 54 -14.14 -6.19 3.95
N LYS A 55 -14.54 -6.68 2.78
CA LYS A 55 -14.09 -6.11 1.49
C LYS A 55 -14.42 -4.62 1.36
N THR A 56 -15.52 -4.17 1.97
CA THR A 56 -15.94 -2.76 2.01
C THR A 56 -14.86 -1.85 2.59
N ASP A 57 -14.08 -2.35 3.56
CA ASP A 57 -13.01 -1.59 4.21
C ASP A 57 -11.86 -1.30 3.24
N LEU A 58 -11.73 -2.11 2.18
CA LEU A 58 -10.67 -2.06 1.18
C LEU A 58 -11.06 -1.27 -0.07
N GLU A 59 -12.33 -0.90 -0.26
CA GLU A 59 -12.84 -0.36 -1.52
C GLU A 59 -12.07 0.87 -2.00
N VAL A 60 -11.76 1.80 -1.11
CA VAL A 60 -11.01 3.02 -1.46
C VAL A 60 -9.61 2.67 -1.97
N LEU A 61 -8.92 1.72 -1.32
CA LEU A 61 -7.58 1.31 -1.68
C LEU A 61 -7.57 0.51 -2.99
N LEU A 62 -8.58 -0.33 -3.22
CA LEU A 62 -8.80 -1.09 -4.46
C LEU A 62 -9.08 -0.14 -5.63
N ASN A 63 -10.01 0.81 -5.45
CA ASN A 63 -10.41 1.78 -6.48
C ASN A 63 -9.24 2.69 -6.87
N LYS A 64 -8.38 3.03 -5.91
CA LYS A 64 -7.15 3.80 -6.15
C LYS A 64 -5.98 2.96 -6.63
N ARG A 65 -6.18 1.66 -6.88
CA ARG A 65 -5.17 0.70 -7.35
C ARG A 65 -3.92 0.65 -6.48
N LEU A 66 -4.07 0.93 -5.18
CA LEU A 66 -2.99 0.84 -4.17
C LEU A 66 -2.84 -0.59 -3.66
N ILE A 67 -3.91 -1.37 -3.74
CA ILE A 67 -3.93 -2.81 -3.47
C ILE A 67 -4.73 -3.52 -4.57
N SER A 68 -4.56 -4.84 -4.67
CA SER A 68 -5.42 -5.69 -5.49
C SER A 68 -5.66 -7.04 -4.83
N ILE A 69 -6.80 -7.67 -5.09
CA ILE A 69 -7.14 -8.97 -4.53
C ILE A 69 -6.40 -10.06 -5.30
N ASN A 70 -5.70 -10.94 -4.58
CA ASN A 70 -5.11 -12.13 -5.16
C ASN A 70 -6.18 -13.21 -5.36
N LYS A 71 -6.70 -13.30 -6.60
CA LYS A 71 -7.76 -14.26 -6.96
C LYS A 71 -7.32 -15.73 -6.93
N ALA A 72 -6.02 -16.02 -6.95
CA ALA A 72 -5.50 -17.39 -6.88
C ALA A 72 -5.55 -17.97 -5.46
N TYR A 73 -5.71 -17.11 -4.45
CA TYR A 73 -5.80 -17.54 -3.07
C TYR A 73 -7.17 -18.13 -2.76
N LYS A 74 -7.19 -19.38 -2.29
CA LYS A 74 -8.40 -20.04 -1.77
C LYS A 74 -8.63 -19.57 -0.33
N SER A 75 -9.50 -18.57 -0.17
CA SER A 75 -9.87 -18.03 1.15
C SER A 75 -10.47 -19.08 2.07
N LYS A 76 -10.00 -19.15 3.32
CA LYS A 76 -10.65 -19.93 4.39
C LYS A 76 -11.37 -18.97 5.33
N GLY A 77 -12.70 -18.90 5.23
CA GLY A 77 -13.52 -17.98 6.04
C GLY A 77 -13.49 -16.54 5.50
N GLN A 78 -13.31 -15.56 6.39
CA GLN A 78 -13.40 -14.11 6.06
C GLN A 78 -12.04 -13.45 5.75
N GLU A 79 -11.06 -14.24 5.29
CA GLU A 79 -9.75 -13.71 4.96
C GLU A 79 -9.58 -13.52 3.45
N MET A 80 -8.82 -12.50 3.06
CA MET A 80 -8.52 -12.17 1.67
C MET A 80 -7.01 -12.00 1.50
N SER A 81 -6.43 -12.65 0.49
CA SER A 81 -5.06 -12.36 0.10
C SER A 81 -5.02 -11.12 -0.78
N LEU A 82 -4.12 -10.20 -0.46
CA LEU A 82 -3.96 -8.92 -1.12
C LEU A 82 -2.53 -8.73 -1.60
N PHE A 83 -2.43 -8.24 -2.82
CA PHE A 83 -1.22 -7.65 -3.38
C PHE A 83 -1.18 -6.16 -3.01
N VAL A 84 -0.11 -5.72 -2.34
CA VAL A 84 0.04 -4.36 -1.81
C VAL A 84 1.06 -3.59 -2.65
N LEU A 85 0.68 -2.43 -3.19
CA LEU A 85 1.57 -1.55 -3.97
C LEU A 85 2.38 -2.27 -5.06
N VAL A 86 1.82 -3.29 -5.72
CA VAL A 86 2.54 -4.10 -6.73
C VAL A 86 3.04 -3.27 -7.92
N ARG A 87 2.37 -2.15 -8.23
CA ARG A 87 2.79 -1.20 -9.27
C ARG A 87 3.86 -0.20 -8.80
N ALA A 88 4.24 -0.26 -7.52
CA ALA A 88 5.23 0.63 -6.92
C ALA A 88 6.19 -0.11 -5.97
N PRO A 89 6.96 -1.11 -6.47
CA PRO A 89 7.88 -1.91 -5.67
C PRO A 89 9.04 -1.11 -5.05
N TYR A 90 9.49 0.01 -5.63
CA TYR A 90 10.53 0.83 -4.99
C TYR A 90 9.93 1.65 -3.85
N LEU A 91 8.72 2.18 -4.01
CA LEU A 91 8.01 2.92 -3.00
C LEU A 91 7.77 2.07 -1.75
N ILE A 92 7.20 0.86 -1.89
CA ILE A 92 6.98 0.01 -0.71
C ILE A 92 8.28 -0.35 0.01
N ARG A 93 9.39 -0.54 -0.72
CA ARG A 93 10.73 -0.75 -0.13
C ARG A 93 11.22 0.45 0.66
N VAL A 94 11.01 1.67 0.16
CA VAL A 94 11.33 2.89 0.89
C VAL A 94 10.47 3.00 2.15
N LEU A 95 9.16 2.77 2.02
CA LEU A 95 8.21 2.90 3.13
C LEU A 95 8.47 1.89 4.27
N LYS A 96 8.91 0.67 3.95
CA LYS A 96 9.30 -0.37 4.92
C LYS A 96 10.67 -0.18 5.57
N ARG A 97 11.50 0.74 5.07
CA ARG A 97 12.83 1.04 5.64
C ARG A 97 12.80 2.20 6.61
N GLU A 98 11.89 3.15 6.38
CA GLU A 98 11.77 4.37 7.18
C GLU A 98 11.00 4.13 8.50
N PHE A 99 10.35 2.97 8.66
CA PHE A 99 9.54 2.59 9.82
C PHE A 99 9.53 1.06 9.99
#